data_AF-A0A975HLI3-F1
#
_entry.id   AF-A0A975HLI3-F1
#
_cell.length_a   1.000
_cell.length_b   1.000
_cell.length_c   1.000
_cell.angle_alpha   90.00
_cell.angle_beta   90.00
_cell.angle_gamma   90.00
#
_symmetry.space_group_name_H-M   'P 1'
#
loop_
_entity.id
_entity.type
_entity.pdbx_description
1 polymer ?
#
loop_
_entity_poly.entity_id
_entity_poly.type
_entity_poly.pdbx_seq_one_letter_code
_entity_poly.pdbx_strand_id
1 'polypeptide(L)'
;MKKRLIYTAITTIALLALNEQMQNQPRPKSDVRFTKMAKTGESLKPWQGPWHCVFDSQLGLFWEVKQEDESIHQADWTYSWFDGRKGQANSGDCYFKKERCDTQDLIQATNQEQLCGQAAWRLPTSMELNALYRPQDRVSSPFIKRRLFP
;
A
#
# COMPACT_ATOMS: atom_id res chain seq x y z
N MET A 1 46.88 37.27 0.34
CA MET A 1 46.41 36.00 0.94
C MET A 1 45.17 36.16 1.83
N LYS A 2 45.15 37.09 2.81
CA LYS A 2 44.01 37.30 3.74
C LYS A 2 42.63 37.51 3.06
N LYS A 3 42.54 38.30 1.98
CA LYS A 3 41.27 38.53 1.26
C LYS A 3 40.69 37.24 0.64
N ARG A 4 41.54 36.35 0.09
CA ARG A 4 41.08 35.07 -0.49
C ARG A 4 40.50 34.12 0.56
N LEU A 5 41.13 34.05 1.73
CA LEU A 5 40.65 33.28 2.89
C LEU A 5 39.28 33.78 3.38
N ILE A 6 39.10 35.11 3.41
CA ILE A 6 37.83 35.74 3.81
C ILE A 6 36.72 35.40 2.80
N TYR A 7 36.98 35.47 1.50
CA TYR A 7 35.98 35.13 0.49
C TYR A 7 35.58 33.64 0.55
N THR A 8 36.53 32.72 0.71
CA THR A 8 36.21 31.30 0.86
C THR A 8 35.39 31.01 2.11
N ALA A 9 35.69 31.68 3.23
CA ALA A 9 34.91 31.53 4.46
C ALA A 9 33.47 32.06 4.29
N ILE A 10 33.30 33.18 3.60
CA ILE A 10 31.96 33.74 3.35
C ILE A 10 31.15 32.82 2.43
N THR A 11 31.77 32.26 1.37
CA THR A 11 31.06 31.36 0.45
C THR A 11 30.68 30.04 1.11
N THR A 12 31.54 29.47 1.97
CA THR A 12 31.20 28.23 2.68
C THR A 12 30.10 28.44 3.70
N ILE A 13 30.12 29.56 4.43
CA ILE A 13 29.04 29.93 5.37
C ILE A 13 27.73 30.13 4.60
N ALA A 14 27.76 30.82 3.47
CA ALA A 14 26.56 30.99 2.63
C ALA A 14 26.03 29.65 2.09
N LEU A 15 26.91 28.74 1.65
CA LEU A 15 26.52 27.40 1.19
C LEU A 15 25.93 26.53 2.31
N LEU A 16 26.51 26.58 3.51
CA LEU A 16 25.99 25.88 4.69
C LEU A 16 24.61 26.42 5.09
N ALA A 17 24.44 27.75 5.12
CA ALA A 17 23.16 28.39 5.42
C ALA A 17 22.09 28.06 4.36
N LEU A 18 22.45 28.02 3.08
CA LEU A 18 21.54 27.61 2.01
C LEU A 18 21.14 26.12 2.15
N ASN A 19 22.07 25.25 2.52
CA ASN A 19 21.79 23.83 2.75
C ASN A 19 20.84 23.61 3.94
N GLU A 20 21.06 24.31 5.05
CA GLU A 20 20.16 24.28 6.21
C GLU A 20 18.77 24.84 5.88
N GLN A 21 18.70 25.92 5.09
CA GLN A 21 17.41 26.47 4.63
C GLN A 21 16.64 25.50 3.74
N MET A 22 17.32 24.73 2.87
CA MET A 22 16.68 23.68 2.06
C MET A 22 16.17 22.52 2.90
N GLN A 23 16.87 22.14 3.97
CA GLN A 23 16.42 21.07 4.87
C GLN A 23 15.23 21.49 5.75
N ASN A 24 15.11 22.79 6.07
CA ASN A 24 14.06 23.33 6.92
C ASN A 24 12.82 23.86 6.17
N GLN A 25 12.78 23.78 4.82
CA GLN A 25 11.52 24.05 4.11
C GLN A 25 10.52 22.91 4.40
N PRO A 26 9.26 23.21 4.76
CA PRO A 26 8.23 22.20 4.76
C PRO A 26 8.08 21.68 3.34
N ARG A 27 8.51 20.44 3.10
CA ARG A 27 8.26 19.76 1.83
C ARG A 27 6.75 19.90 1.55
N PRO A 28 6.34 20.38 0.36
CA PRO A 28 4.92 20.38 0.02
C PRO A 28 4.44 18.96 0.28
N LYS A 29 3.49 18.81 1.23
CA LYS A 29 2.80 17.54 1.43
C LYS A 29 2.14 17.25 0.10
N SER A 30 2.80 16.44 -0.73
CA SER A 30 2.13 15.80 -1.84
C SER A 30 0.99 15.03 -1.19
N ASP A 31 -0.23 15.48 -1.39
CA ASP A 31 -1.42 14.85 -0.84
C ASP A 31 -1.71 13.58 -1.65
N VAL A 32 -0.78 12.63 -1.56
CA VAL A 32 -0.89 11.35 -2.23
C VAL A 32 -1.80 10.51 -1.36
N ARG A 33 -3.09 10.52 -1.70
CA ARG A 33 -4.13 9.70 -1.05
C ARG A 33 -3.68 8.27 -0.78
N PHE A 34 -2.90 7.69 -1.69
CA PHE A 34 -2.48 6.29 -1.61
C PHE A 34 -0.97 6.15 -1.36
N THR A 35 -0.60 5.44 -0.31
CA THR A 35 0.80 5.13 0.02
C THR A 35 1.04 3.62 -0.09
N LYS A 36 2.11 3.21 -0.77
CA LYS A 36 2.52 1.81 -0.81
C LYS A 36 3.09 1.40 0.54
N MET A 37 2.75 0.19 0.99
CA MET A 37 3.18 -0.34 2.27
C MET A 37 3.89 -1.68 2.09
N ALA A 38 5.05 -1.84 2.73
CA ALA A 38 5.76 -3.11 2.79
C ALA A 38 4.96 -4.15 3.61
N LYS A 39 5.32 -5.43 3.51
CA LYS A 39 4.69 -6.50 4.32
C LYS A 39 4.75 -6.22 5.83
N THR A 40 5.78 -5.52 6.29
CA THR A 40 5.98 -5.12 7.70
C THR A 40 5.12 -3.94 8.15
N GLY A 41 4.46 -3.24 7.22
CA GLY A 41 3.69 -2.02 7.51
C GLY A 41 4.48 -0.72 7.37
N GLU A 42 5.74 -0.79 6.93
CA GLU A 42 6.53 0.41 6.63
C GLU A 42 6.08 1.08 5.32
N SER A 43 6.01 2.41 5.32
CA SER A 43 5.70 3.19 4.12
C SER A 43 6.83 3.13 3.10
N LEU A 44 6.46 2.93 1.84
CA LEU A 44 7.37 2.86 0.71
C LEU A 44 7.27 4.10 -0.16
N LYS A 45 8.41 4.51 -0.73
CA LYS A 45 8.44 5.56 -1.77
C LYS A 45 7.75 5.06 -3.04
N PRO A 46 7.26 5.95 -3.92
CA PRO A 46 6.48 5.55 -5.11
C PRO A 46 7.17 4.53 -6.03
N TRP A 47 8.50 4.59 -6.13
CA TRP A 47 9.33 3.72 -6.97
C TRP A 47 9.84 2.46 -6.26
N GLN A 48 9.55 2.28 -4.97
CA GLN A 48 9.95 1.10 -4.22
C GLN A 48 8.90 -0.02 -4.35
N GLY A 49 9.39 -1.25 -4.17
CA GLY A 49 8.62 -2.48 -4.11
C GLY A 49 9.50 -3.64 -3.62
N PRO A 50 8.93 -4.84 -3.41
CA PRO A 50 7.50 -5.14 -3.52
C PRO A 50 6.68 -4.47 -2.40
N TRP A 51 5.41 -4.19 -2.67
CA TRP A 51 4.46 -3.71 -1.65
C TRP A 51 3.34 -4.74 -1.52
N HIS A 52 2.84 -4.88 -0.30
CA HIS A 52 1.80 -5.86 0.03
C HIS A 52 0.48 -5.20 0.37
N CYS A 53 0.51 -3.91 0.72
CA CYS A 53 -0.70 -3.13 0.93
C CYS A 53 -0.60 -1.74 0.33
N VAL A 54 -1.75 -1.09 0.24
CA VAL A 54 -1.88 0.33 -0.07
C VAL A 54 -2.67 0.99 1.07
N PHE A 55 -2.09 1.98 1.73
CA PHE A 55 -2.80 2.82 2.70
C PHE A 55 -3.54 3.94 1.97
N ASP A 56 -4.85 4.06 2.19
CA ASP A 56 -5.72 5.12 1.70
C ASP A 56 -5.96 6.15 2.80
N SER A 57 -5.29 7.30 2.74
CA SER A 57 -5.39 8.35 3.75
C SER A 57 -6.74 9.07 3.75
N GLN A 58 -7.54 8.98 2.68
CA GLN A 58 -8.87 9.58 2.64
C GLN A 58 -9.88 8.77 3.46
N LEU A 59 -9.75 7.44 3.45
CA LEU A 59 -10.64 6.53 4.17
C LEU A 59 -10.04 6.05 5.51
N GLY A 60 -8.73 6.21 5.70
CA GLY A 60 -8.01 5.61 6.82
C GLY A 60 -7.95 4.09 6.75
N LEU A 61 -7.97 3.52 5.54
CA LEU A 61 -8.03 2.07 5.31
C LEU A 61 -6.73 1.54 4.69
N PHE A 62 -6.42 0.29 5.02
CA PHE A 62 -5.43 -0.50 4.30
C PHE A 62 -6.13 -1.41 3.31
N TRP A 63 -5.58 -1.48 2.10
CA TRP A 63 -6.02 -2.38 1.05
C TRP A 63 -4.95 -3.44 0.82
N GLU A 64 -5.34 -4.71 0.83
CA GLU A 64 -4.47 -5.82 0.46
C GLU A 64 -4.14 -5.72 -1.03
N VAL A 65 -2.89 -5.93 -1.38
CA VAL A 65 -2.45 -6.15 -2.77
C VAL A 65 -2.13 -7.62 -2.91
N LYS A 66 -2.86 -8.30 -3.80
CA LYS A 66 -2.60 -9.71 -4.09
C LYS A 66 -1.24 -9.89 -4.74
N GLN A 67 -0.61 -11.03 -4.49
CA GLN A 67 0.75 -11.35 -4.87
C GLN A 67 0.77 -12.44 -5.95
N GLU A 68 1.84 -12.53 -6.72
CA GLU A 68 2.09 -13.62 -7.67
C GLU A 68 3.06 -14.66 -7.03
N ASP A 69 2.69 -15.20 -5.87
CA ASP A 69 3.49 -16.17 -5.11
C ASP A 69 2.65 -17.33 -4.55
N GLU A 70 3.25 -18.26 -3.80
CA GLU A 70 2.50 -19.37 -3.18
C GLU A 70 1.97 -19.02 -1.77
N SER A 71 2.02 -17.73 -1.37
CA SER A 71 1.60 -17.27 -0.05
C SER A 71 0.08 -17.16 0.05
N ILE A 72 -0.42 -16.89 1.27
CA ILE A 72 -1.87 -16.76 1.50
C ILE A 72 -2.57 -15.69 0.64
N HIS A 73 -1.78 -14.83 0.01
CA HIS A 73 -2.18 -13.63 -0.72
C HIS A 73 -2.11 -13.78 -2.24
N GLN A 74 -1.91 -14.99 -2.76
CA GLN A 74 -1.86 -15.26 -4.19
C GLN A 74 -3.11 -14.74 -4.92
N ALA A 75 -2.89 -14.04 -6.03
CA ALA A 75 -3.90 -13.43 -6.89
C ALA A 75 -4.85 -14.44 -7.58
N ASP A 76 -4.35 -15.63 -7.92
CA ASP A 76 -5.15 -16.66 -8.61
C ASP A 76 -6.06 -17.47 -7.68
N TRP A 77 -5.95 -17.27 -6.36
CA TRP A 77 -6.81 -17.97 -5.43
C TRP A 77 -8.22 -17.40 -5.42
N THR A 78 -9.18 -18.32 -5.31
CA THR A 78 -10.59 -17.98 -5.23
C THR A 78 -11.15 -18.41 -3.88
N TYR A 79 -12.19 -17.71 -3.46
CA TYR A 79 -12.81 -17.91 -2.15
C TYR A 79 -14.31 -17.94 -2.32
N SER A 80 -14.97 -18.85 -1.61
CA SER A 80 -16.42 -18.79 -1.50
C SER A 80 -16.84 -17.61 -0.59
N TRP A 81 -18.09 -17.15 -0.76
CA TRP A 81 -18.68 -16.15 0.13
C TRP A 81 -19.02 -16.69 1.54
N PHE A 82 -18.62 -17.92 1.88
CA PHE A 82 -18.97 -18.50 3.16
C PHE A 82 -18.38 -17.72 4.33
N ASP A 83 -19.28 -17.20 5.19
CA ASP A 83 -18.95 -16.36 6.35
C ASP A 83 -19.13 -17.12 7.69
N GLY A 84 -19.26 -18.45 7.62
CA GLY A 84 -19.62 -19.30 8.75
C GLY A 84 -21.13 -19.50 8.92
N ARG A 85 -21.98 -18.76 8.19
CA ARG A 85 -23.45 -18.85 8.28
C ARG A 85 -24.14 -18.93 6.93
N LYS A 86 -23.70 -18.15 5.94
CA LYS A 86 -24.31 -18.00 4.61
C LYS A 86 -23.33 -18.43 3.54
N GLY A 87 -23.82 -19.00 2.45
CA GLY A 87 -22.99 -19.51 1.35
C GLY A 87 -22.64 -20.99 1.52
N GLN A 88 -21.90 -21.53 0.55
CA GLN A 88 -21.42 -22.91 0.57
C GLN A 88 -19.96 -22.91 1.01
N ALA A 89 -19.67 -23.57 2.14
CA ALA A 89 -18.31 -23.69 2.64
C ALA A 89 -17.38 -24.38 1.63
N ASN A 90 -16.10 -24.07 1.71
CA ASN A 90 -15.01 -24.75 1.04
C ASN A 90 -15.16 -24.85 -0.49
N SER A 91 -15.76 -23.82 -1.10
CA SER A 91 -16.04 -23.79 -2.54
C SER A 91 -15.10 -22.89 -3.34
N GLY A 92 -14.09 -22.30 -2.70
CA GLY A 92 -12.98 -21.63 -3.38
C GLY A 92 -11.90 -22.59 -3.85
N ASP A 93 -10.96 -22.09 -4.64
CA ASP A 93 -9.74 -22.80 -5.08
C ASP A 93 -8.51 -22.09 -4.51
N CYS A 94 -7.86 -22.78 -3.58
CA CYS A 94 -6.66 -22.34 -2.89
C CYS A 94 -5.87 -23.60 -2.47
N TYR A 95 -4.59 -23.41 -2.12
CA TYR A 95 -3.72 -24.53 -1.70
C TYR A 95 -3.06 -24.37 -0.34
N PHE A 96 -3.23 -23.23 0.36
CA PHE A 96 -2.74 -23.07 1.74
C PHE A 96 -3.59 -23.80 2.78
N LYS A 97 -4.80 -24.27 2.41
CA LYS A 97 -5.64 -25.17 3.21
C LYS A 97 -6.00 -26.41 2.41
N LYS A 98 -6.09 -27.54 3.11
CA LYS A 98 -6.43 -28.83 2.51
C LYS A 98 -7.90 -28.88 2.08
N GLU A 99 -8.79 -28.32 2.91
CA GLU A 99 -10.24 -28.36 2.71
C GLU A 99 -10.75 -27.30 1.73
N ARG A 100 -9.89 -26.58 1.00
CA ARG A 100 -10.22 -25.37 0.22
C ARG A 100 -10.55 -24.17 1.11
N CYS A 101 -10.92 -23.04 0.49
CA CYS A 101 -10.96 -21.75 1.18
C CYS A 101 -12.25 -20.97 1.00
N ASP A 102 -12.61 -20.30 2.09
CA ASP A 102 -13.66 -19.31 2.18
C ASP A 102 -13.08 -17.93 2.47
N THR A 103 -13.87 -16.86 2.26
CA THR A 103 -13.42 -15.50 2.61
C THR A 103 -13.06 -15.36 4.09
N GLN A 104 -13.75 -16.10 4.97
CA GLN A 104 -13.45 -16.14 6.40
C GLN A 104 -12.05 -16.70 6.69
N ASP A 105 -11.58 -17.70 5.94
CA ASP A 105 -10.25 -18.27 6.11
C ASP A 105 -9.15 -17.27 5.75
N LEU A 106 -9.33 -16.56 4.63
CA LEU A 106 -8.42 -15.49 4.23
C LEU A 106 -8.35 -14.40 5.31
N ILE A 107 -9.50 -13.95 5.81
CA ILE A 107 -9.56 -12.90 6.85
C ILE A 107 -8.81 -13.35 8.11
N GLN A 108 -9.07 -14.57 8.59
CA GLN A 108 -8.44 -15.10 9.81
C GLN A 108 -6.92 -15.23 9.64
N ALA A 109 -6.47 -15.85 8.55
CA ALA A 109 -5.05 -16.04 8.28
C ALA A 109 -4.33 -14.70 8.10
N THR A 110 -4.91 -13.75 7.37
CA THR A 110 -4.33 -12.41 7.17
C THR A 110 -4.20 -11.64 8.50
N ASN A 111 -5.21 -11.73 9.36
CA ASN A 111 -5.17 -11.11 10.69
C ASN A 111 -4.14 -11.75 11.61
N GLN A 112 -3.95 -13.08 11.50
CA GLN A 112 -2.92 -13.80 12.24
C GLN A 112 -1.50 -13.44 11.74
N GLU A 113 -1.30 -13.28 10.43
CA GLU A 113 -0.04 -12.80 9.85
C GLU A 113 0.27 -11.33 10.18
N GLN A 114 -0.75 -10.58 10.60
CA GLN A 114 -0.67 -9.14 10.79
C GLN A 114 -0.18 -8.42 9.53
N LEU A 115 -0.74 -8.76 8.36
CA LEU A 115 -0.29 -8.20 7.08
C LEU A 115 -0.21 -6.66 7.15
N CYS A 116 0.95 -6.12 6.80
CA CYS A 116 1.25 -4.68 6.86
C CYS A 116 1.10 -4.07 8.26
N GLY A 117 1.33 -4.86 9.31
CA GLY A 117 1.19 -4.48 10.71
C GLY A 117 -0.27 -4.35 11.16
N GLN A 118 -1.24 -4.83 10.38
CA GLN A 118 -2.67 -4.72 10.68
C GLN A 118 -3.28 -6.08 11.05
N ALA A 119 -4.12 -6.10 12.08
CA ALA A 119 -4.79 -7.32 12.59
C ALA A 119 -6.33 -7.23 12.57
N ALA A 120 -6.88 -6.24 11.87
CA ALA A 120 -8.32 -5.98 11.78
C ALA A 120 -8.84 -5.98 10.32
N TRP A 121 -8.29 -6.86 9.50
CA TRP A 121 -8.74 -7.12 8.14
C TRP A 121 -10.16 -7.65 8.11
N ARG A 122 -10.90 -7.20 7.09
CA ARG A 122 -12.26 -7.59 6.75
C ARG A 122 -12.46 -7.37 5.25
N LEU A 123 -13.54 -7.93 4.71
CA LEU A 123 -13.98 -7.54 3.38
C LEU A 123 -14.43 -6.05 3.35
N PRO A 124 -14.21 -5.34 2.24
CA PRO A 124 -14.70 -3.98 2.08
C PRO A 124 -16.22 -3.96 1.93
N THR A 125 -16.82 -2.85 2.35
CA THR A 125 -18.20 -2.53 1.96
C THR A 125 -18.25 -2.13 0.48
N SER A 126 -19.44 -2.16 -0.12
CA SER A 126 -19.63 -1.67 -1.49
C SER A 126 -19.23 -0.20 -1.66
N MET A 127 -19.47 0.63 -0.65
CA MET A 127 -19.09 2.04 -0.65
C MET A 127 -17.57 2.25 -0.63
N GLU A 128 -16.86 1.48 0.20
CA GLU A 128 -15.39 1.54 0.27
C GLU A 128 -14.76 1.04 -1.03
N LEU A 129 -15.29 -0.05 -1.61
CA LEU A 129 -14.81 -0.54 -2.90
C LEU A 129 -15.04 0.49 -4.02
N ASN A 130 -16.21 1.13 -4.05
CA ASN A 130 -16.50 2.22 -4.99
C ASN A 130 -15.57 3.41 -4.81
N ALA A 131 -15.04 3.66 -3.61
CA ALA A 131 -14.10 4.76 -3.39
C ALA A 131 -12.72 4.52 -4.06
N LEU A 132 -12.41 3.29 -4.50
CA LEU A 132 -11.23 2.98 -5.32
C LEU A 132 -11.44 3.30 -6.81
N TYR A 133 -12.70 3.49 -7.23
CA TYR A 133 -13.05 3.81 -8.60
C TYR A 133 -12.43 5.15 -9.02
N ARG A 134 -11.91 5.19 -10.24
CA ARG A 134 -11.44 6.40 -10.90
C ARG A 134 -11.97 6.46 -12.32
N PRO A 135 -12.28 7.66 -12.85
CA PRO A 135 -12.56 7.83 -14.27
C PRO A 135 -11.43 7.27 -15.14
N GLN A 136 -11.78 6.70 -16.29
CA GLN A 136 -10.80 6.21 -17.24
C GLN A 136 -10.07 7.39 -17.91
N ASP A 137 -8.74 7.36 -17.84
CA ASP A 137 -7.89 8.33 -18.54
C ASP A 137 -7.66 7.91 -20.02
N ARG A 138 -7.95 6.64 -20.34
CA ARG A 138 -7.77 6.01 -21.66
C ARG A 138 -8.84 4.94 -21.89
N VAL A 139 -9.25 4.77 -23.15
CA VAL A 139 -10.20 3.73 -23.57
C VAL A 139 -9.71 2.36 -23.08
N SER A 140 -10.59 1.59 -22.46
CA SER A 140 -10.34 0.24 -21.93
C SER A 140 -9.31 0.14 -20.79
N SER A 141 -8.95 1.25 -20.14
CA SER A 141 -8.12 1.16 -18.92
C SER A 141 -8.94 0.70 -17.71
N PRO A 142 -8.37 -0.06 -16.74
CA PRO A 142 -9.10 -0.38 -15.53
C PRO A 142 -9.52 0.86 -14.75
N PHE A 143 -10.71 0.80 -14.16
CA PHE A 143 -11.27 1.85 -13.30
C PHE A 143 -10.60 1.93 -11.92
N ILE A 144 -9.47 1.24 -11.72
CA ILE A 144 -8.65 1.27 -10.51
C ILE A 144 -7.19 1.62 -10.89
N LYS A 145 -6.43 2.20 -9.96
CA LYS A 145 -5.04 2.59 -10.18
C LYS A 145 -4.13 1.35 -10.26
N ARG A 146 -3.96 0.77 -11.46
CA ARG A 146 -3.11 -0.41 -11.70
C ARG A 146 -1.70 -0.35 -11.10
N ARG A 147 -1.08 0.83 -11.03
CA ARG A 147 0.28 0.96 -10.43
C ARG A 147 0.32 0.72 -8.92
N LEU A 148 -0.83 0.69 -8.27
CA LEU A 148 -1.01 0.42 -6.85
C LEU A 148 -1.68 -0.95 -6.63
N PHE A 149 -2.56 -1.34 -7.55
CA PHE A 149 -3.31 -2.60 -7.57
C PHE A 149 -3.06 -3.30 -8.92
N PRO A 150 -1.89 -3.94 -9.09
CA PRO A 150 -1.42 -4.48 -10.37
C PRO A 150 -2.33 -5.53 -10.98
#